data_AF-A0A2A5WIZ9-F1
#
_entry.id   AF-A0A2A5WIZ9-F1
#
_cell.length_a   1.000
_cell.length_b   1.000
_cell.length_c   1.000
_cell.angle_alpha   90.00
_cell.angle_beta   90.00
_cell.angle_gamma   90.00
#
_symmetry.space_group_name_H-M   'P 1'
#
loop_
_entity.id
_entity.type
_entity.pdbx_description
1 polymer ?
#
loop_
_entity_poly.entity_id
_entity_poly.type
_entity_poly.pdbx_seq_one_letter_code
_entity_poly.pdbx_strand_id
1 'polypeptide(L)'
;MKTDRAFVSATLMADENRSAIEARLSDVLEQSLTPMEPGQAKTYMEHTAVRMAEEAGAGVTMFQMVEIKHANTAYMIRVAVLTNGSAIGLDFMDMENGQFFIPETCPVIPLEVPTIN
;
A
#
# COMPACT_ATOMS: atom_id res chain seq x y z
N MET A 1 17.53 -13.37 -3.27
CA MET A 1 17.01 -12.90 -4.57
C MET A 1 16.90 -11.39 -4.50
N LYS A 2 17.51 -10.65 -5.44
CA LYS A 2 17.24 -9.21 -5.58
C LYS A 2 15.98 -9.10 -6.43
N THR A 3 14.84 -8.85 -5.81
CA THR A 3 13.62 -8.56 -6.57
C THR A 3 13.84 -7.23 -7.28
N ASP A 4 13.90 -7.25 -8.61
CA ASP A 4 14.15 -6.06 -9.41
C ASP A 4 13.04 -5.02 -9.16
N ARG A 5 13.41 -3.78 -8.84
CA ARG A 5 12.44 -2.69 -8.57
C ARG A 5 11.47 -2.50 -9.74
N ALA A 6 11.94 -2.72 -10.96
CA ALA A 6 11.13 -2.68 -12.17
C ALA A 6 10.10 -3.81 -12.22
N PHE A 7 10.48 -5.02 -11.79
CA PHE A 7 9.57 -6.16 -11.70
C PHE A 7 8.48 -5.93 -10.67
N VAL A 8 8.83 -5.44 -9.47
CA VAL A 8 7.84 -5.13 -8.43
C VAL A 8 6.88 -4.04 -8.87
N SER A 9 7.39 -2.98 -9.49
CA SER A 9 6.54 -1.91 -10.02
C SER A 9 5.64 -2.41 -11.16
N ALA A 10 6.12 -3.31 -12.02
CA ALA A 10 5.32 -3.92 -13.08
C ALA A 10 4.23 -4.84 -12.51
N THR A 11 4.56 -5.62 -11.46
CA THR A 11 3.58 -6.42 -10.71
C THR A 11 2.49 -5.54 -10.12
N LEU A 12 2.84 -4.46 -9.43
CA LEU A 12 1.85 -3.55 -8.86
C LEU A 12 1.00 -2.82 -9.91
N MET A 13 1.57 -2.54 -11.08
CA MET A 13 0.88 -1.87 -12.18
C MET A 13 0.13 -2.83 -13.12
N ALA A 14 0.21 -4.14 -12.90
CA ALA A 14 -0.62 -5.10 -13.62
C ALA A 14 -2.10 -4.81 -13.29
N ASP A 15 -2.96 -4.78 -14.31
CA ASP A 15 -4.36 -4.33 -14.17
C ASP A 15 -5.11 -5.10 -13.07
N GLU A 16 -4.87 -6.41 -12.94
CA GLU A 16 -5.47 -7.28 -11.92
C GLU A 16 -5.05 -6.87 -10.50
N ASN A 17 -3.75 -6.67 -10.28
CA ASN A 17 -3.23 -6.22 -8.99
C ASN A 17 -3.68 -4.82 -8.65
N ARG A 18 -3.68 -3.91 -9.62
CA ARG A 18 -4.17 -2.56 -9.44
C ARG A 18 -5.64 -2.56 -9.03
N SER A 19 -6.47 -3.35 -9.70
CA SER A 19 -7.89 -3.45 -9.35
C SER A 19 -8.11 -4.04 -7.96
N ALA A 20 -7.35 -5.08 -7.57
CA ALA A 20 -7.41 -5.65 -6.23
C ALA A 20 -6.94 -4.67 -5.14
N ILE A 21 -5.90 -3.90 -5.43
CA ILE A 21 -5.37 -2.82 -4.58
C ILE A 21 -6.43 -1.73 -4.42
N GLU A 22 -6.98 -1.22 -5.52
CA GLU A 22 -8.01 -0.18 -5.52
C GLU A 22 -9.27 -0.61 -4.76
N ALA A 23 -9.75 -1.84 -4.94
CA ALA A 23 -10.91 -2.36 -4.25
C ALA A 23 -10.69 -2.45 -2.73
N ARG A 24 -9.61 -3.13 -2.30
CA ARG A 24 -9.32 -3.31 -0.86
C ARG A 24 -9.02 -2.00 -0.15
N LEU A 25 -8.41 -1.04 -0.85
CA LEU A 25 -8.09 0.26 -0.28
C LEU A 25 -9.30 1.20 -0.28
N SER A 26 -10.23 1.04 -1.22
CA SER A 26 -11.52 1.72 -1.17
C SER A 26 -12.34 1.29 0.05
N ASP A 27 -12.37 -0.01 0.36
CA ASP A 27 -13.04 -0.53 1.56
C ASP A 27 -12.45 0.07 2.86
N VAL A 28 -11.16 0.42 2.85
CA VAL A 28 -10.50 1.07 4.00
C VAL A 28 -10.84 2.55 4.09
N LEU A 29 -11.08 3.23 2.96
CA LEU A 29 -11.57 4.62 2.97
C LEU A 29 -13.00 4.74 3.52
N GLU A 30 -13.78 3.66 3.51
CA GLU A 30 -15.10 3.59 4.17
C GLU A 30 -14.99 3.41 5.70
N GLN A 31 -13.81 3.08 6.22
CA GLN A 31 -13.55 2.94 7.66
C GLN A 31 -13.16 4.28 8.28
N SER A 32 -13.15 4.32 9.62
CA SER A 32 -12.61 5.47 10.35
C SER A 32 -11.12 5.66 10.02
N LEU A 33 -10.77 6.87 9.63
CA LEU A 33 -9.40 7.27 9.33
C LEU A 33 -8.91 8.28 10.36
N THR A 34 -7.71 8.06 10.89
CA THR A 34 -7.10 9.00 11.85
C THR A 34 -6.19 9.97 11.10
N PRO A 35 -6.47 11.29 11.11
CA PRO A 35 -5.57 12.27 10.51
C PRO A 35 -4.26 12.33 11.29
N MET A 36 -3.14 12.42 10.57
CA MET A 36 -1.80 12.47 11.16
C MET A 36 -0.88 13.39 10.36
N GLU A 37 0.08 14.02 11.03
CA GLU A 37 1.10 14.84 10.38
C GLU A 37 2.00 13.98 9.47
N PRO A 38 2.43 14.47 8.30
CA PRO A 38 3.15 13.67 7.30
C PRO A 38 4.40 12.95 7.82
N GLY A 39 5.20 13.63 8.65
CA GLY A 39 6.42 13.06 9.23
C GLY A 39 6.12 11.94 10.22
N GLN A 40 5.08 12.10 11.04
CA GLN A 40 4.65 11.09 12.00
C GLN A 40 4.03 9.89 11.28
N ALA A 41 3.19 10.14 10.27
CA ALA A 41 2.55 9.11 9.46
C ALA A 41 3.59 8.20 8.82
N LYS A 42 4.61 8.79 8.16
CA LYS A 42 5.70 8.04 7.53
C LYS A 42 6.40 7.13 8.53
N THR A 43 6.92 7.67 9.63
CA THR A 43 7.70 6.88 10.61
C THR A 43 6.83 5.78 11.22
N TYR A 44 5.62 6.12 11.64
CA TYR A 44 4.70 5.16 12.25
C TYR A 44 4.35 4.00 11.30
N MET A 45 4.10 4.31 10.03
CA MET A 45 3.72 3.32 9.02
C MET A 45 4.88 2.46 8.55
N GLU A 46 6.09 3.03 8.41
CA GLU A 46 7.28 2.23 8.08
C GLU A 46 7.57 1.20 9.17
N HIS A 47 7.47 1.58 10.45
CA HIS A 47 7.60 0.64 11.57
C HIS A 47 6.48 -0.41 11.57
N THR A 48 5.24 0.01 11.30
CA THR A 48 4.09 -0.90 11.23
C THR A 48 4.26 -1.93 10.12
N ALA A 49 4.70 -1.50 8.93
CA ALA A 49 4.95 -2.36 7.78
C ALA A 49 6.01 -3.41 8.08
N VAL A 50 7.12 -3.03 8.72
CA VAL A 50 8.19 -3.98 9.10
C VAL A 50 7.65 -5.02 10.07
N ARG A 51 6.95 -4.59 11.14
CA ARG A 51 6.38 -5.52 12.12
C ARG A 51 5.41 -6.50 11.47
N MET A 52 4.49 -6.01 10.64
CA MET A 52 3.51 -6.86 9.97
C MET A 52 4.16 -7.81 8.96
N ALA A 53 5.21 -7.37 8.27
CA ALA A 53 5.98 -8.24 7.39
C ALA A 53 6.63 -9.38 8.19
N GLU A 54 7.28 -9.07 9.32
CA GLU A 54 7.92 -10.05 10.19
C GLU A 54 6.90 -11.06 10.77
N GLU A 55 5.73 -10.59 11.21
CA GLU A 55 4.62 -11.43 11.66
C GLU A 55 4.11 -12.37 10.56
N ALA A 56 4.16 -11.94 9.30
CA ALA A 56 3.83 -12.74 8.13
C ALA A 56 4.99 -13.63 7.61
N GLY A 57 6.13 -13.65 8.32
CA GLY A 57 7.33 -14.40 7.90
C GLY A 57 7.99 -13.87 6.64
N ALA A 58 7.78 -12.58 6.32
CA ALA A 58 8.30 -11.90 5.15
C ALA A 58 9.14 -10.66 5.54
N GLY A 59 9.84 -10.08 4.56
CA GLY A 59 10.50 -8.78 4.72
C GLY A 59 9.85 -7.72 3.84
N VAL A 60 9.94 -6.45 4.25
CA VAL A 60 9.60 -5.33 3.37
C VAL A 60 10.70 -5.19 2.32
N THR A 61 10.32 -5.26 1.05
CA THR A 61 11.24 -5.09 -0.09
C THR A 61 11.35 -3.63 -0.48
N MET A 62 10.21 -2.93 -0.59
CA MET A 62 10.16 -1.51 -0.91
C MET A 62 8.83 -0.89 -0.50
N PHE A 63 8.80 0.44 -0.43
CA PHE A 63 7.57 1.22 -0.34
C PHE A 63 7.28 1.86 -1.70
N GLN A 64 6.03 1.81 -2.14
CA GLN A 64 5.58 2.44 -3.38
C GLN A 64 4.32 3.27 -3.12
N MET A 65 4.22 4.41 -3.79
CA MET A 65 3.00 5.21 -3.79
C MET A 65 2.11 4.79 -4.96
N VAL A 66 0.83 4.60 -4.72
CA VAL A 66 -0.19 4.27 -5.71
C VAL A 66 -1.30 5.30 -5.64
N GLU A 67 -1.64 5.93 -6.77
CA GLU A 67 -2.81 6.80 -6.85
C GLU A 67 -4.06 5.92 -6.98
N ILE A 68 -5.05 6.18 -6.12
CA ILE A 68 -6.39 5.63 -6.25
C ILE A 68 -7.41 6.75 -6.36
N LYS A 69 -8.51 6.48 -7.05
CA LYS A 69 -9.66 7.38 -7.13
C LYS A 69 -10.79 6.78 -6.34
N HIS A 70 -11.32 7.54 -5.39
CA HIS A 70 -12.45 7.11 -4.57
C HIS A 70 -13.49 8.23 -4.51
N ALA A 71 -14.72 7.90 -4.92
CA ALA A 71 -15.79 8.87 -5.13
C ALA A 71 -15.32 10.06 -5.99
N ASN A 72 -15.26 11.26 -5.41
CA ASN A 72 -14.87 12.50 -6.10
C ASN A 72 -13.45 12.97 -5.77
N THR A 73 -12.69 12.20 -4.98
CA THR A 73 -11.36 12.59 -4.47
C THR A 73 -10.30 11.58 -4.91
N ALA A 74 -9.08 12.06 -5.13
CA ALA A 74 -7.92 11.22 -5.39
C ALA A 74 -7.08 11.08 -4.13
N TYR A 75 -6.64 9.87 -3.84
CA TYR A 75 -5.76 9.57 -2.72
C TYR A 75 -4.48 8.94 -3.23
N MET A 76 -3.35 9.31 -2.63
CA MET A 76 -2.09 8.64 -2.87
C MET A 76 -1.77 7.76 -1.69
N ILE A 77 -1.65 6.46 -1.95
CA ILE A 77 -1.53 5.45 -0.90
C ILE A 77 -0.13 4.91 -0.88
N ARG A 78 0.45 4.88 0.32
CA ARG A 78 1.72 4.19 0.54
C ARG A 78 1.46 2.70 0.74
N VAL A 79 2.12 1.88 -0.07
CA VAL A 79 2.04 0.43 -0.02
C VAL A 79 3.43 -0.14 0.24
N ALA A 80 3.56 -1.04 1.23
CA ALA A 80 4.76 -1.83 1.43
C ALA A 80 4.67 -3.14 0.66
N VAL A 81 5.61 -3.40 -0.25
CA VAL A 81 5.68 -4.68 -0.95
C VAL A 81 6.58 -5.64 -0.21
N LEU A 82 6.09 -6.86 -0.01
CA LEU A 82 6.75 -7.89 0.78
C LEU A 82 7.47 -8.90 -0.10
N THR A 83 8.47 -9.59 0.48
CA THR A 83 9.24 -10.63 -0.20
C THR A 83 8.42 -11.87 -0.57
N ASN A 84 7.24 -12.04 0.02
CA ASN A 84 6.34 -13.17 -0.24
C ASN A 84 5.35 -12.92 -1.38
N GLY A 85 5.49 -11.80 -2.11
CA GLY A 85 4.56 -11.45 -3.20
C GLY A 85 3.24 -10.85 -2.73
N SER A 86 3.15 -10.37 -1.49
CA SER A 86 2.01 -9.58 -1.01
C SER A 86 2.40 -8.11 -0.83
N ALA A 87 1.40 -7.26 -0.67
CA ALA A 87 1.55 -5.86 -0.34
C ALA A 87 0.73 -5.50 0.90
N ILE A 88 1.12 -4.45 1.61
CA ILE A 88 0.38 -3.92 2.76
C ILE A 88 0.01 -2.47 2.46
N GLY A 89 -1.28 -2.14 2.51
CA GLY A 89 -1.74 -0.75 2.48
C GLY A 89 -1.47 -0.07 3.82
N LEU A 90 -0.78 1.07 3.80
CA LEU A 90 -0.29 1.72 5.01
C LEU A 90 -1.07 3.00 5.33
N ASP A 91 -0.88 4.05 4.55
CA ASP A 91 -1.51 5.34 4.78
C ASP A 91 -1.95 5.99 3.48
N PHE A 92 -2.88 6.92 3.61
CA PHE A 92 -3.52 7.63 2.52
C PHE A 92 -3.18 9.10 2.64
N MET A 93 -2.73 9.71 1.54
CA MET A 93 -2.62 11.15 1.41
C MET A 93 -3.76 11.62 0.53
N ASP A 94 -4.63 12.45 1.07
CA ASP A 94 -5.62 13.17 0.28
C ASP A 94 -4.90 14.16 -0.64
N MET A 95 -5.11 14.04 -1.94
CA MET A 95 -4.42 14.84 -2.94
C MET A 95 -4.96 16.28 -3.02
N GLU A 96 -6.17 16.54 -2.51
CA GLU A 96 -6.78 17.87 -2.55
C GLU A 96 -6.20 18.80 -1.48
N ASN A 97 -5.94 18.27 -0.29
CA ASN A 97 -5.49 19.06 0.87
C ASN A 97 -4.11 18.62 1.43
N GLY A 98 -3.56 17.50 0.98
CA GLY A 98 -2.27 16.97 1.44
C GLY A 98 -2.30 16.30 2.83
N GLN A 99 -3.48 16.11 3.42
CA GLN A 99 -3.65 15.47 4.72
C GLN A 99 -3.34 13.98 4.63
N PHE A 100 -2.55 13.48 5.58
CA PHE A 100 -2.30 12.05 5.73
C PHE A 100 -3.31 11.43 6.70
N PHE A 101 -3.71 10.21 6.38
CA PHE A 101 -4.68 9.41 7.11
C PHE A 101 -4.11 8.03 7.39
N ILE A 102 -4.18 7.63 8.64
CA ILE A 102 -3.83 6.29 9.10
C ILE A 102 -5.11 5.46 9.20
N PRO A 103 -5.20 4.31 8.53
CA PRO A 103 -6.32 3.40 8.68
C PRO A 103 -6.24 2.65 10.01
N GLU A 104 -7.40 2.27 10.56
CA GLU A 104 -7.47 1.42 11.74
C GLU A 104 -6.87 0.02 11.49
N THR A 105 -7.00 -0.49 10.26
CA THR A 105 -6.42 -1.75 9.83
C THR A 105 -5.61 -1.56 8.55
N CYS A 106 -4.39 -2.10 8.52
CA CYS A 106 -3.55 -2.12 7.33
C CYS A 106 -3.90 -3.37 6.49
N PRO A 107 -4.57 -3.24 5.33
CA PRO A 107 -4.98 -4.41 4.56
C PRO A 107 -3.78 -5.09 3.92
N VAL A 108 -3.73 -6.42 4.03
CA VAL A 108 -2.79 -7.25 3.26
C VAL A 108 -3.43 -7.63 1.93
N ILE A 109 -2.73 -7.37 0.84
CA ILE A 109 -3.19 -7.51 -0.54
C ILE A 109 -2.25 -8.53 -1.20
N PRO A 110 -2.71 -9.75 -1.51
CA PRO A 110 -1.91 -10.69 -2.29
C PRO A 110 -1.72 -10.11 -3.70
N LEU A 111 -0.48 -10.13 -4.22
CA LEU A 111 -0.19 -9.72 -5.59
C LEU A 111 -0.04 -10.95 -6.46
N GLU A 112 -0.71 -10.97 -7.60
CA GLU A 112 -0.47 -11.95 -8.65
C GLU A 112 0.86 -11.63 -9.32
N VAL A 113 1.76 -12.60 -9.33
CA VAL A 113 3.02 -12.47 -10.05
C VAL A 113 2.69 -12.54 -11.55
N PRO A 114 2.97 -11.50 -12.35
CA PRO A 114 2.69 -11.54 -13.77
C PRO A 114 3.39 -12.75 -14.38
N THR A 115 2.62 -13.63 -15.01
CA THR A 115 3.15 -14.79 -15.72
C THR A 115 3.84 -14.26 -16.97
N ILE A 116 5.18 -14.17 -16.92
CA ILE A 116 5.97 -13.91 -18.13
C ILE A 116 5.93 -15.21 -18.94
N ASN A 117 5.06 -15.25 -19.95
CA ASN A 117 5.17 -16.24 -21.04
C ASN A 117 6.10 -15.72 -22.12
#